data_AF-W5PQ55-F1
#
_entry.id   AF-W5PQ55-F1
#
_cell.length_a   1.000
_cell.length_b   1.000
_cell.length_c   1.000
_cell.angle_alpha   90.00
_cell.angle_beta   90.00
_cell.angle_gamma   90.00
#
_symmetry.space_group_name_H-M   'P 1'
#
loop_
_entity.id
_entity.type
_entity.pdbx_description
1 polymer ?
#
loop_
_entity_poly.entity_id
_entity_poly.type
_entity_poly.pdbx_seq_one_letter_code
_entity_poly.pdbx_strand_id
1 'polypeptide(L)'
;MGKVEGCSSLLFSLEFQRIKTLQVKDQAVTTQVQVRNLVYTVKINPDAELSWGFKKALMDISEQLENNQTRMATYLAELLVLNYGTHVISSVDAGAALIQEDHIRSSFLQDSQSSRTAVTTSAGITFLNIVNFKFEENYTSQNAFTRSYLSNRTNSRVQSIGGLPFYPGITLQAWQQGVTGHLVAMDRAGLPLHFFINPERLPDLPGPLVRKLSKTVEAAVRRYYAVNTYPGCTDLSSPNFNFQANTDDGSCEGKMTNFSFGGVYQECTQFLGNEVVQLCQNLEQKNPLTGSMSCPPGYSPVQLLAQTHEEGYNHLECSRKCTLYIFCKTVCEDVFRVARAEFRAFWCAASGQVSENSGLLFGGLFSGKSINPLTNAQSCPAGYFQLRLFENLKVCASQDYELGYRFSVPFGGFFSCVVGNPLVDSAASKDMGAPSLKKCPGGFSQHLALISDGCQVSYCVKAGLFTGGSLPAVRLPPYTRPPLMSQAATNTVLVTNPETASSWIKDPQTHQWRLGEPLELRRAMRVIHGDSEGLSGGAAAGLTLGVTVALAGVISLAIYGARKSRKRGYQALQDEKQSLAAGAAVNGDALDQERAQSPA
;
A
#
# COMPACT_ATOMS: atom_id res chain seq x y z
N MET A 1 1.38 -14.94 -16.91
CA MET A 1 1.74 -14.03 -15.79
C MET A 1 3.15 -14.26 -15.26
N GLY A 2 3.56 -15.49 -14.92
CA GLY A 2 4.95 -15.77 -14.46
C GLY A 2 6.08 -15.37 -15.44
N LYS A 3 5.81 -15.31 -16.76
CA LYS A 3 6.78 -14.79 -17.75
C LYS A 3 7.07 -13.28 -17.60
N VAL A 4 6.11 -12.48 -17.12
CA VAL A 4 6.28 -11.02 -16.96
C VAL A 4 7.07 -10.70 -15.69
N GLU A 5 6.77 -11.40 -14.58
CA GLU A 5 7.51 -11.26 -13.32
C GLU A 5 8.99 -11.70 -13.44
N GLY A 6 9.25 -12.76 -14.23
CA GLY A 6 10.61 -13.20 -14.55
C GLY A 6 11.42 -12.15 -15.31
N CYS A 7 10.84 -11.53 -16.34
CA CYS A 7 11.52 -10.49 -17.14
C CYS A 7 11.86 -9.24 -16.31
N SER A 8 11.01 -8.79 -15.39
CA SER A 8 11.24 -7.56 -14.61
C SER A 8 12.23 -7.70 -13.45
N SER A 9 12.42 -8.91 -12.91
CA SER A 9 13.18 -9.14 -11.66
C SER A 9 14.68 -8.85 -11.72
N LEU A 10 15.31 -9.00 -12.89
CA LEU A 10 16.77 -8.88 -13.06
C LEU A 10 17.22 -7.53 -13.65
N LEU A 11 16.28 -6.69 -14.09
CA LEU A 11 16.53 -5.44 -14.82
C LEU A 11 17.14 -4.32 -13.93
N PHE A 12 17.21 -4.53 -12.62
CA PHE A 12 17.82 -3.60 -11.66
C PHE A 12 19.13 -4.12 -11.04
N SER A 13 19.60 -5.29 -11.46
CA SER A 13 20.90 -5.79 -11.00
C SER A 13 22.04 -4.91 -11.52
N LEU A 14 23.12 -4.79 -10.74
CA LEU A 14 24.31 -4.03 -11.15
C LEU A 14 24.92 -4.60 -12.45
N GLU A 15 24.86 -5.91 -12.63
CA GLU A 15 25.35 -6.59 -13.82
C GLU A 15 24.53 -6.20 -15.05
N PHE A 16 23.20 -6.26 -14.97
CA PHE A 16 22.33 -5.82 -16.07
C PHE A 16 22.50 -4.33 -16.38
N GLN A 17 22.53 -3.47 -15.36
CA GLN A 17 22.67 -2.02 -15.55
C GLN A 17 23.98 -1.68 -16.27
N ARG A 18 25.08 -2.36 -15.91
CA ARG A 18 26.37 -2.20 -16.59
C ARG A 18 26.30 -2.68 -18.04
N ILE A 19 25.79 -3.89 -18.29
CA ILE A 19 25.68 -4.46 -19.63
C ILE A 19 24.85 -3.54 -20.52
N LYS A 20 23.65 -3.14 -20.07
CA LYS A 20 22.78 -2.24 -20.81
C LYS A 20 23.48 -0.92 -21.12
N THR A 21 24.16 -0.32 -20.14
CA THR A 21 24.88 0.95 -20.34
C THR A 21 25.97 0.82 -21.40
N LEU A 22 26.77 -0.24 -21.37
CA LEU A 22 27.85 -0.47 -22.34
C LEU A 22 27.31 -0.78 -23.73
N GLN A 23 26.28 -1.62 -23.85
CA GLN A 23 25.65 -1.95 -25.13
C GLN A 23 25.08 -0.72 -25.82
N VAL A 24 24.39 0.16 -25.08
CA VAL A 24 23.82 1.40 -25.65
C VAL A 24 24.90 2.43 -25.95
N LYS A 25 25.80 2.70 -25.00
CA LYS A 25 26.83 3.75 -25.14
C LYS A 25 27.80 3.46 -26.29
N ASP A 26 28.26 2.21 -26.39
CA ASP A 26 29.30 1.83 -27.34
C ASP A 26 28.71 1.22 -28.63
N GLN A 27 27.37 1.17 -28.75
CA GLN A 27 26.65 0.43 -29.80
C GLN A 27 27.22 -0.98 -29.95
N ALA A 28 27.32 -1.69 -28.83
CA ALA A 28 28.05 -2.94 -28.73
C ALA A 28 27.12 -4.12 -28.44
N VAL A 29 27.58 -5.31 -28.82
CA VAL A 29 27.02 -6.61 -28.43
C VAL A 29 27.96 -7.24 -27.41
N THR A 30 27.39 -7.90 -26.41
CA THR A 30 28.16 -8.59 -25.37
C THR A 30 28.42 -10.04 -25.77
N THR A 31 29.67 -10.47 -25.70
CA THR A 31 30.08 -11.88 -25.80
C THR A 31 30.53 -12.38 -24.44
N GLN A 32 30.01 -13.53 -24.00
CA GLN A 32 30.35 -14.13 -22.73
C GLN A 32 30.96 -15.52 -22.95
N VAL A 33 32.13 -15.75 -22.36
CA VAL A 33 32.79 -17.06 -22.30
C VAL A 33 32.93 -17.42 -20.83
N GLN A 34 32.60 -18.66 -20.46
CA GLN A 34 32.66 -19.07 -19.07
C GLN A 34 33.11 -20.52 -18.89
N VAL A 35 33.84 -20.76 -17.81
CA VAL A 35 34.08 -22.09 -17.24
C VAL A 35 33.25 -22.19 -15.98
N ARG A 36 32.35 -23.17 -15.92
CA ARG A 36 31.47 -23.42 -14.77
C ARG A 36 31.84 -24.76 -14.13
N ASN A 37 32.18 -24.73 -12.85
CA ASN A 37 32.46 -25.90 -12.02
C ASN A 37 31.31 -26.08 -11.03
N LEU A 38 30.28 -26.83 -11.44
CA LEU A 38 29.19 -27.23 -10.56
C LEU A 38 29.64 -28.37 -9.64
N VAL A 39 29.49 -28.22 -8.33
CA VAL A 39 29.89 -29.22 -7.34
C VAL A 39 28.67 -29.87 -6.68
N TYR A 40 27.71 -29.07 -6.22
CA TYR A 40 26.50 -29.56 -5.56
C TYR A 40 25.26 -28.84 -6.05
N THR A 41 24.12 -29.54 -6.05
CA THR A 41 22.80 -28.92 -6.05
C THR A 41 22.19 -29.14 -4.66
N VAL A 42 22.04 -28.05 -3.90
CA VAL A 42 21.49 -28.07 -2.54
C VAL A 42 20.02 -27.70 -2.62
N LYS A 43 19.15 -28.53 -2.05
CA LYS A 43 17.68 -28.34 -2.06
C LYS A 43 17.13 -28.30 -0.64
N ILE A 44 16.06 -27.53 -0.44
CA ILE A 44 15.32 -27.52 0.82
C ILE A 44 14.43 -28.76 0.93
N ASN A 45 14.22 -29.24 2.16
CA ASN A 45 13.22 -30.27 2.43
C ASN A 45 11.81 -29.65 2.27
N PRO A 46 10.89 -30.27 1.51
CA PRO A 46 9.49 -29.84 1.42
C PRO A 46 8.79 -29.65 2.77
N ASP A 47 9.22 -30.35 3.82
CA ASP A 47 8.62 -30.25 5.16
C ASP A 47 9.27 -29.15 6.03
N ALA A 48 10.27 -28.42 5.54
CA ALA A 48 11.02 -27.43 6.34
C ALA A 48 10.13 -26.30 6.90
N GLU A 49 10.18 -26.07 8.21
CA GLU A 49 9.36 -25.07 8.90
C GLU A 49 9.72 -23.62 8.53
N LEU A 50 8.76 -22.71 8.74
CA LEU A 50 9.00 -21.28 8.58
C LEU A 50 9.87 -20.74 9.72
N SER A 51 10.76 -19.80 9.40
CA SER A 51 11.56 -19.13 10.43
C SER A 51 10.67 -18.34 11.39
N TRP A 52 11.06 -18.28 12.67
CA TRP A 52 10.27 -17.59 13.69
C TRP A 52 10.03 -16.12 13.35
N GLY A 53 11.05 -15.41 12.85
CA GLY A 53 10.92 -13.99 12.47
C GLY A 53 9.94 -13.78 11.31
N PHE A 54 9.93 -14.68 10.33
CA PHE A 54 8.97 -14.63 9.22
C PHE A 54 7.56 -14.97 9.69
N LYS A 55 7.41 -16.03 10.50
CA LYS A 55 6.13 -16.42 11.10
C LYS A 55 5.54 -15.28 11.93
N LYS A 56 6.34 -14.60 12.76
CA LYS A 56 5.90 -13.44 13.56
C LYS A 56 5.34 -12.31 12.67
N ALA A 57 6.07 -11.92 11.63
CA ALA A 57 5.60 -10.86 10.72
C ALA A 57 4.28 -11.22 10.01
N LEU A 58 4.08 -12.50 9.68
CA LEU A 58 2.81 -13.00 9.14
C LEU A 58 1.67 -12.94 10.18
N MET A 59 1.94 -13.22 11.45
CA MET A 59 0.97 -13.07 12.54
C MET A 59 0.58 -11.60 12.74
N ASP A 60 1.54 -10.67 12.71
CA ASP A 60 1.27 -9.24 12.84
C ASP A 60 0.32 -8.74 11.73
N ILE A 61 0.54 -9.15 10.47
CA ILE A 61 -0.37 -8.83 9.35
C ILE A 61 -1.76 -9.46 9.57
N SER A 62 -1.80 -10.70 10.06
CA SER A 62 -3.04 -11.43 10.31
C SER A 62 -3.92 -10.72 11.35
N GLU A 63 -3.32 -10.22 12.43
CA GLU A 63 -4.02 -9.42 13.44
C GLU A 63 -4.66 -8.16 12.84
N GLN A 64 -3.94 -7.46 11.96
CA GLN A 64 -4.50 -6.28 11.26
C GLN A 64 -5.68 -6.66 10.36
N LEU A 65 -5.62 -7.81 9.70
CA LEU A 65 -6.70 -8.31 8.84
C LEU A 65 -7.93 -8.75 9.65
N GLU A 66 -7.74 -9.24 10.87
CA GLU A 66 -8.81 -9.57 11.83
C GLU A 66 -9.51 -8.31 12.34
N ASN A 67 -8.76 -7.26 12.65
CA ASN A 67 -9.28 -5.99 13.15
C ASN A 67 -9.88 -5.09 12.04
N ASN A 68 -10.02 -5.61 10.82
CA ASN A 68 -10.44 -4.91 9.61
C ASN A 68 -9.57 -3.68 9.25
N GLN A 69 -8.31 -3.67 9.71
CA GLN A 69 -7.33 -2.60 9.47
C GLN A 69 -6.55 -2.84 8.17
N THR A 70 -7.28 -2.83 7.04
CA THR A 70 -6.73 -3.23 5.72
C THR A 70 -5.56 -2.35 5.25
N ARG A 71 -5.55 -1.05 5.57
CA ARG A 71 -4.44 -0.14 5.22
C ARG A 71 -3.15 -0.53 5.95
N MET A 72 -3.23 -0.81 7.26
CA MET A 72 -2.09 -1.23 8.06
C MET A 72 -1.59 -2.62 7.63
N ALA A 73 -2.50 -3.56 7.35
CA ALA A 73 -2.14 -4.87 6.81
C ALA A 73 -1.38 -4.76 5.47
N THR A 74 -1.80 -3.84 4.60
CA THR A 74 -1.14 -3.59 3.32
C THR A 74 0.26 -3.01 3.52
N TYR A 75 0.41 -2.04 4.41
CA TYR A 75 1.71 -1.45 4.77
C TYR A 75 2.69 -2.50 5.33
N LEU A 76 2.24 -3.35 6.25
CA LEU A 76 3.05 -4.42 6.82
C LEU A 76 3.43 -5.48 5.77
N ALA A 77 2.52 -5.80 4.84
CA ALA A 77 2.83 -6.71 3.74
C ALA A 77 3.89 -6.14 2.77
N GLU A 78 3.86 -4.82 2.51
CA GLU A 78 4.92 -4.15 1.76
C GLU A 78 6.27 -4.22 2.49
N LEU A 79 6.27 -4.06 3.83
CA LEU A 79 7.47 -4.21 4.66
C LEU A 79 7.99 -5.65 4.68
N LEU A 80 7.10 -6.65 4.63
CA LEU A 80 7.48 -8.05 4.48
C LEU A 80 8.25 -8.29 3.18
N VAL A 81 7.78 -7.72 2.05
CA VAL A 81 8.46 -7.80 0.75
C VAL A 81 9.82 -7.09 0.79
N LEU A 82 9.93 -5.96 1.48
CA LEU A 82 11.22 -5.27 1.65
C LEU A 82 12.24 -6.15 2.39
N ASN A 83 11.83 -6.82 3.46
CA ASN A 83 12.72 -7.58 4.34
C ASN A 83 13.05 -8.98 3.82
N TYR A 84 12.10 -9.64 3.14
CA TYR A 84 12.23 -11.05 2.71
C TYR A 84 12.28 -11.22 1.19
N GLY A 85 12.15 -10.14 0.42
CA GLY A 85 12.14 -10.18 -1.04
C GLY A 85 10.82 -10.71 -1.63
N THR A 86 10.86 -11.09 -2.91
CA THR A 86 9.67 -11.56 -3.65
C THR A 86 9.60 -13.08 -3.80
N HIS A 87 10.71 -13.78 -3.57
CA HIS A 87 10.87 -15.22 -3.80
C HIS A 87 11.65 -15.86 -2.66
N VAL A 88 11.36 -17.13 -2.39
CA VAL A 88 12.17 -17.99 -1.52
C VAL A 88 12.94 -18.97 -2.39
N ILE A 89 14.25 -19.03 -2.20
CA ILE A 89 15.14 -19.93 -2.93
C ILE A 89 14.97 -21.34 -2.38
N SER A 90 14.51 -22.27 -3.22
CA SER A 90 14.29 -23.67 -2.86
C SER A 90 15.42 -24.60 -3.30
N SER A 91 16.23 -24.17 -4.28
CA SER A 91 17.46 -24.87 -4.65
C SER A 91 18.56 -23.91 -5.09
N VAL A 92 19.80 -24.25 -4.75
CA VAL A 92 21.00 -23.54 -5.19
C VAL A 92 22.00 -24.51 -5.79
N ASP A 93 22.63 -24.09 -6.88
CA ASP A 93 23.76 -24.77 -7.48
C ASP A 93 25.05 -24.15 -6.93
N ALA A 94 25.73 -24.91 -6.07
CA ALA A 94 26.96 -24.52 -5.41
C ALA A 94 28.17 -24.93 -6.26
N GLY A 95 29.03 -23.97 -6.55
CA GLY A 95 30.21 -24.17 -7.38
C GLY A 95 31.05 -22.92 -7.50
N ALA A 96 31.83 -22.84 -8.57
CA ALA A 96 32.55 -21.65 -8.97
C ALA A 96 32.49 -21.44 -10.49
N ALA A 97 32.52 -20.18 -10.92
CA ALA A 97 32.56 -19.82 -12.33
C ALA A 97 33.65 -18.79 -12.62
N LEU A 98 34.39 -18.99 -13.70
CA LEU A 98 35.29 -18.01 -14.27
C LEU A 98 34.71 -17.51 -15.58
N ILE A 99 34.39 -16.22 -15.64
CA ILE A 99 33.61 -15.60 -16.70
C ILE A 99 34.45 -14.49 -17.34
N GLN A 100 34.60 -14.50 -18.65
CA GLN A 100 35.00 -13.34 -19.41
C GLN A 100 33.81 -12.77 -20.16
N GLU A 101 33.69 -11.46 -20.09
CA GLU A 101 32.66 -10.69 -20.75
C GLU A 101 33.32 -9.56 -21.55
N ASP A 102 33.20 -9.65 -22.86
CA ASP A 102 33.72 -8.68 -23.82
C ASP A 102 32.55 -7.96 -24.51
N HIS A 103 32.73 -6.68 -24.80
CA HIS A 103 31.79 -5.88 -25.59
C HIS A 103 32.43 -5.58 -26.94
N ILE A 104 31.73 -5.93 -28.02
CA ILE A 104 32.22 -5.82 -29.40
C ILE A 104 31.27 -4.92 -30.18
N ARG A 105 31.80 -4.00 -30.98
CA ARG A 105 30.97 -3.12 -31.82
C ARG A 105 29.96 -3.91 -32.65
N SER A 106 28.70 -3.48 -32.64
CA SER A 106 27.62 -4.18 -33.34
C SER A 106 27.86 -4.26 -34.85
N SER A 107 28.51 -3.25 -35.43
CA SER A 107 28.89 -3.23 -36.85
C SER A 107 29.77 -4.42 -37.26
N PHE A 108 30.60 -4.94 -36.34
CA PHE A 108 31.47 -6.11 -36.61
C PHE A 108 30.70 -7.43 -36.73
N LEU A 109 29.48 -7.50 -36.17
CA LEU A 109 28.63 -8.69 -36.20
C LEU A 109 27.59 -8.68 -37.32
N GLN A 110 27.40 -7.55 -38.01
CA GLN A 110 26.45 -7.44 -39.12
C GLN A 110 26.96 -8.17 -40.39
N ASP A 111 28.24 -8.54 -40.43
CA ASP A 111 28.88 -9.22 -41.56
C ASP A 111 28.59 -10.74 -41.58
N SER A 112 27.41 -11.16 -42.04
CA SER A 112 27.05 -12.55 -42.38
C SER A 112 27.11 -13.64 -41.27
N GLN A 113 26.46 -14.79 -41.48
CA GLN A 113 26.33 -15.84 -40.47
C GLN A 113 27.65 -16.57 -40.14
N SER A 114 28.63 -16.53 -41.05
CA SER A 114 29.99 -17.04 -40.83
C SER A 114 30.79 -16.18 -39.82
N SER A 115 30.47 -14.89 -39.66
CA SER A 115 31.14 -14.05 -38.66
C SER A 115 30.77 -14.43 -37.24
N ARG A 116 29.54 -14.84 -36.95
CA ARG A 116 29.11 -15.20 -35.57
C ARG A 116 29.92 -16.35 -34.99
N THR A 117 30.12 -17.40 -35.77
CA THR A 117 30.96 -18.55 -35.36
C THR A 117 32.42 -18.13 -35.20
N ALA A 118 32.93 -17.28 -36.09
CA ALA A 118 34.29 -16.76 -35.99
C ALA A 118 34.49 -15.83 -34.77
N VAL A 119 33.51 -14.98 -34.45
CA VAL A 119 33.50 -14.13 -33.24
C VAL A 119 33.50 -14.96 -31.97
N THR A 120 32.58 -15.93 -31.86
CA THR A 120 32.50 -16.80 -30.67
C THR A 120 33.77 -17.63 -30.49
N THR A 121 34.34 -18.15 -31.58
CA THR A 121 35.63 -18.85 -31.55
C THR A 121 36.76 -17.92 -31.09
N SER A 122 36.80 -16.68 -31.59
CA SER A 122 37.84 -15.70 -31.22
C SER A 122 37.72 -15.24 -29.77
N ALA A 123 36.50 -15.10 -29.25
CA ALA A 123 36.25 -14.85 -27.83
C ALA A 123 36.79 -16.01 -26.97
N GLY A 124 36.54 -17.26 -27.36
CA GLY A 124 37.06 -18.44 -26.67
C GLY A 124 38.59 -18.54 -26.68
N ILE A 125 39.22 -18.26 -27.84
CA ILE A 125 40.69 -18.21 -27.95
C ILE A 125 41.25 -17.11 -27.04
N THR A 126 40.65 -15.93 -27.04
CA THR A 126 41.06 -14.80 -26.21
C THR A 126 40.98 -15.15 -24.72
N PHE A 127 39.91 -15.83 -24.30
CA PHE A 127 39.75 -16.30 -22.92
C PHE A 127 40.83 -17.29 -22.50
N LEU A 128 41.05 -18.33 -23.29
CA LEU A 128 42.09 -19.33 -23.00
C LEU A 128 43.47 -18.68 -22.90
N ASN A 129 43.72 -17.66 -23.71
CA ASN A 129 44.99 -16.95 -23.67
C ASN A 129 45.17 -16.15 -22.37
N ILE A 130 44.12 -15.47 -21.90
CA ILE A 130 44.14 -14.69 -20.65
C ILE A 130 44.39 -15.59 -19.42
N VAL A 131 43.85 -16.80 -19.45
CA VAL A 131 44.03 -17.77 -18.35
C VAL A 131 45.42 -18.42 -18.40
N ASN A 132 45.87 -18.87 -19.57
CA ASN A 132 47.06 -19.72 -19.66
C ASN A 132 48.39 -18.96 -19.88
N PHE A 133 48.38 -17.69 -20.27
CA PHE A 133 49.62 -16.92 -20.52
C PHE A 133 49.81 -15.78 -19.52
N LYS A 134 51.05 -15.61 -19.05
CA LYS A 134 51.45 -14.46 -18.24
C LYS A 134 51.48 -13.21 -19.11
N PHE A 135 51.07 -12.08 -18.54
CA PHE A 135 50.83 -10.80 -19.24
C PHE A 135 52.03 -10.23 -20.02
N GLU A 136 53.24 -10.80 -19.87
CA GLU A 136 54.49 -10.21 -20.36
C GLU A 136 55.02 -10.74 -21.71
N GLU A 137 54.71 -11.95 -22.19
CA GLU A 137 55.34 -12.43 -23.45
C GLU A 137 54.47 -13.40 -24.28
N ASN A 138 54.47 -13.15 -25.60
CA ASN A 138 54.04 -14.03 -26.71
C ASN A 138 52.54 -14.23 -26.98
N TYR A 139 51.85 -13.18 -27.47
CA TYR A 139 50.66 -13.31 -28.34
C TYR A 139 51.01 -13.87 -29.74
N THR A 140 51.81 -14.94 -29.80
CA THR A 140 52.32 -15.50 -31.05
C THR A 140 51.28 -16.43 -31.67
N SER A 141 50.93 -16.19 -32.94
CA SER A 141 49.95 -16.94 -33.76
C SER A 141 48.45 -16.65 -33.53
N GLN A 142 48.05 -15.39 -33.29
CA GLN A 142 46.64 -15.03 -33.50
C GLN A 142 46.31 -14.94 -34.99
N ASN A 143 45.29 -15.67 -35.44
CA ASN A 143 44.75 -15.57 -36.79
C ASN A 143 44.25 -14.14 -37.05
N ALA A 144 44.17 -13.74 -38.34
CA ALA A 144 43.80 -12.37 -38.71
C ALA A 144 42.45 -11.93 -38.13
N PHE A 145 41.51 -12.86 -37.98
CA PHE A 145 40.19 -12.59 -37.42
C PHE A 145 40.23 -12.27 -35.92
N THR A 146 41.06 -12.97 -35.13
CA THR A 146 41.21 -12.70 -33.68
C THR A 146 41.78 -11.29 -33.45
N ARG A 147 42.71 -10.85 -34.30
CA ARG A 147 43.21 -9.45 -34.24
C ARG A 147 42.09 -8.44 -34.53
N SER A 148 41.27 -8.73 -35.53
CA SER A 148 40.10 -7.89 -35.86
C SER A 148 39.06 -7.86 -34.72
N TYR A 149 38.83 -8.99 -34.07
CA TYR A 149 37.99 -9.09 -32.86
C TYR A 149 38.52 -8.18 -31.75
N LEU A 150 39.81 -8.27 -31.43
CA LEU A 150 40.44 -7.44 -30.40
C LEU A 150 40.41 -5.94 -30.75
N SER A 151 40.57 -5.57 -32.03
CA SER A 151 40.46 -4.16 -32.45
C SER A 151 39.03 -3.60 -32.40
N ASN A 152 38.01 -4.47 -32.51
CA ASN A 152 36.60 -4.08 -32.42
C ASN A 152 36.03 -4.19 -31.00
N ARG A 153 36.83 -4.63 -30.03
CA ARG A 153 36.45 -4.74 -28.63
C ARG A 153 36.49 -3.37 -27.94
N THR A 154 35.36 -2.95 -27.37
CA THR A 154 35.23 -1.68 -26.65
C THR A 154 35.45 -1.83 -25.16
N ASN A 155 35.12 -3.00 -24.59
CA ASN A 155 35.31 -3.30 -23.17
C ASN A 155 35.62 -4.79 -22.98
N SER A 156 36.37 -5.13 -21.93
CA SER A 156 36.70 -6.49 -21.54
C SER A 156 36.78 -6.60 -20.02
N ARG A 157 36.15 -7.61 -19.45
CA ARG A 157 36.19 -7.90 -18.03
C ARG A 157 36.29 -9.40 -17.79
N VAL A 158 37.15 -9.79 -16.86
CA VAL A 158 37.18 -11.16 -16.33
C VAL A 158 36.72 -11.13 -14.88
N GLN A 159 35.83 -12.04 -14.52
CA GLN A 159 35.23 -12.16 -13.21
C GLN A 159 35.33 -13.62 -12.74
N SER A 160 35.91 -13.83 -11.56
CA SER A 160 35.79 -15.09 -10.82
C SER A 160 34.63 -14.97 -9.82
N ILE A 161 33.76 -15.96 -9.81
CA ILE A 161 32.63 -16.10 -8.89
C ILE A 161 32.87 -17.39 -8.09
N GLY A 162 33.28 -17.25 -6.84
CA GLY A 162 33.83 -18.36 -6.05
C GLY A 162 35.24 -18.77 -6.49
N GLY A 163 35.77 -19.80 -5.86
CA GLY A 163 37.16 -20.24 -6.06
C GLY A 163 38.20 -19.22 -5.61
N LEU A 164 39.43 -19.39 -6.10
CA LEU A 164 40.52 -18.44 -5.87
C LEU A 164 40.31 -17.15 -6.67
N PRO A 165 40.76 -15.98 -6.15
CA PRO A 165 40.79 -14.74 -6.92
C PRO A 165 41.55 -14.91 -8.25
N PHE A 166 40.96 -14.45 -9.34
CA PHE A 166 41.58 -14.52 -10.66
C PHE A 166 42.72 -13.49 -10.79
N TYR A 167 43.82 -13.90 -11.39
CA TYR A 167 44.89 -13.02 -11.88
C TYR A 167 45.39 -13.55 -13.24
N PRO A 168 45.78 -12.69 -14.19
CA PRO A 168 46.29 -13.13 -15.49
C PRO A 168 47.48 -14.08 -15.34
N GLY A 169 47.41 -15.26 -15.98
CA GLY A 169 48.41 -16.32 -15.89
C GLY A 169 48.16 -17.38 -14.79
N ILE A 170 47.08 -17.29 -14.02
CA ILE A 170 46.60 -18.44 -13.23
C ILE A 170 46.15 -19.54 -14.19
N THR A 171 46.81 -20.70 -14.17
CA THR A 171 46.39 -21.81 -15.04
C THR A 171 44.97 -22.26 -14.68
N LEU A 172 44.23 -22.76 -15.68
CA LEU A 172 42.88 -23.25 -15.45
C LEU A 172 42.86 -24.37 -14.39
N GLN A 173 43.86 -25.25 -14.41
CA GLN A 173 44.04 -26.31 -13.42
C GLN A 173 44.22 -25.75 -12.01
N ALA A 174 45.09 -24.75 -11.83
CA ALA A 174 45.32 -24.13 -10.51
C ALA A 174 44.05 -23.44 -9.99
N TRP A 175 43.31 -22.75 -10.86
CA TRP A 175 42.03 -22.15 -10.49
C TRP A 175 41.01 -23.22 -10.08
N GLN A 176 40.90 -24.32 -10.84
CA GLN A 176 39.97 -25.42 -10.55
C GLN A 176 40.29 -26.14 -9.23
N GLN A 177 41.57 -26.33 -8.89
CA GLN A 177 41.97 -26.90 -7.60
C GLN A 177 41.55 -26.01 -6.42
N GLY A 178 41.53 -24.69 -6.64
CA GLY A 178 41.13 -23.68 -5.67
C GLY A 178 39.61 -23.57 -5.42
N VAL A 179 38.78 -24.30 -6.17
CA VAL A 179 37.31 -24.28 -6.01
C VAL A 179 36.90 -24.92 -4.68
N THR A 180 37.64 -25.93 -4.23
CA THR A 180 37.37 -26.61 -2.96
C THR A 180 37.49 -25.63 -1.79
N GLY A 181 36.49 -25.59 -0.92
CA GLY A 181 36.42 -24.66 0.21
C GLY A 181 35.91 -23.25 -0.12
N HIS A 182 35.67 -22.92 -1.40
CA HIS A 182 35.27 -21.58 -1.86
C HIS A 182 34.05 -21.62 -2.79
N LEU A 183 33.05 -22.44 -2.43
CA LEU A 183 31.83 -22.61 -3.21
C LEU A 183 30.86 -21.45 -2.98
N VAL A 184 30.23 -20.98 -4.06
CA VAL A 184 29.17 -19.96 -4.02
C VAL A 184 27.96 -20.43 -4.82
N ALA A 185 26.81 -19.79 -4.59
CA ALA A 185 25.61 -20.06 -5.37
C ALA A 185 25.74 -19.45 -6.77
N MET A 186 25.98 -20.30 -7.77
CA MET A 186 26.08 -19.92 -9.18
C MET A 186 24.72 -19.84 -9.86
N ASP A 187 23.80 -20.71 -9.45
CA ASP A 187 22.43 -20.73 -9.95
C ASP A 187 21.44 -20.89 -8.79
N ARG A 188 20.22 -20.40 -8.98
CA ARG A 188 19.18 -20.33 -7.95
C ARG A 188 17.83 -20.59 -8.59
N ALA A 189 17.06 -21.51 -8.00
CA ALA A 189 15.64 -21.66 -8.30
C ALA A 189 14.82 -21.44 -7.04
N GLY A 190 13.61 -20.93 -7.21
CA GLY A 190 12.75 -20.55 -6.10
C GLY A 190 11.30 -20.42 -6.51
N LEU A 191 10.46 -20.24 -5.50
CA LEU A 191 9.03 -20.02 -5.65
C LEU A 191 8.66 -18.65 -5.07
N PRO A 192 7.57 -18.02 -5.56
CA PRO A 192 7.11 -16.75 -5.02
C PRO A 192 6.85 -16.81 -3.51
N LEU A 193 7.09 -15.71 -2.80
CA LEU A 193 6.99 -15.66 -1.34
C LEU A 193 5.61 -16.12 -0.81
N HIS A 194 4.54 -15.72 -1.48
CA HIS A 194 3.17 -16.06 -1.10
C HIS A 194 2.84 -17.56 -1.22
N PHE A 195 3.63 -18.34 -1.98
CA PHE A 195 3.44 -19.80 -2.11
C PHE A 195 3.58 -20.52 -0.77
N PHE A 196 4.47 -20.05 0.10
CA PHE A 196 4.75 -20.65 1.41
C PHE A 196 3.76 -20.22 2.50
N ILE A 197 2.80 -19.35 2.17
CA ILE A 197 1.76 -18.87 3.07
C ILE A 197 0.49 -19.69 2.81
N ASN A 198 0.39 -20.83 3.48
CA ASN A 198 -0.73 -21.75 3.32
C ASN A 198 -1.14 -22.38 4.67
N PRO A 199 -2.34 -22.97 4.78
CA PRO A 199 -2.83 -23.52 6.04
C PRO A 199 -1.96 -24.66 6.61
N GLU A 200 -1.22 -25.39 5.77
CA GLU A 200 -0.33 -26.47 6.23
C GLU A 200 0.89 -25.91 6.97
N ARG A 201 1.44 -24.78 6.50
CA ARG A 201 2.59 -24.09 7.12
C ARG A 201 2.20 -23.20 8.30
N LEU A 202 0.93 -22.84 8.40
CA LEU A 202 0.38 -21.97 9.45
C LEU A 202 -0.83 -22.64 10.12
N PRO A 203 -0.62 -23.79 10.81
CA PRO A 203 -1.71 -24.56 11.41
C PRO A 203 -2.41 -23.81 12.56
N ASP A 204 -1.74 -22.83 13.16
CA ASP A 204 -2.24 -22.03 14.28
C ASP A 204 -3.26 -20.94 13.84
N LEU A 205 -3.57 -20.84 12.54
CA LEU A 205 -4.47 -19.83 11.98
C LEU A 205 -5.64 -20.47 11.21
N PRO A 206 -6.84 -19.84 11.23
CA PRO A 206 -7.96 -20.31 10.41
C PRO A 206 -7.64 -20.27 8.92
N GLY A 207 -7.97 -21.34 8.19
CA GLY A 207 -7.67 -21.47 6.76
C GLY A 207 -8.09 -20.27 5.88
N PRO A 208 -9.32 -19.74 6.01
CA PRO A 208 -9.73 -18.54 5.26
C PRO A 208 -8.89 -17.29 5.55
N LEU A 209 -8.43 -17.13 6.80
CA LEU A 209 -7.56 -16.01 7.19
C LEU A 209 -6.18 -16.14 6.54
N VAL A 210 -5.61 -17.34 6.51
CA VAL A 210 -4.33 -17.61 5.82
C VAL A 210 -4.43 -17.34 4.33
N ARG A 211 -5.54 -17.70 3.67
CA ARG A 211 -5.77 -17.38 2.25
C ARG A 211 -5.85 -15.86 2.02
N LYS A 212 -6.51 -15.11 2.92
CA LYS A 212 -6.58 -13.64 2.86
C LYS A 212 -5.18 -13.03 3.02
N LEU A 213 -4.41 -13.51 4.01
CA LEU A 213 -3.01 -13.12 4.24
C LEU A 213 -2.14 -13.36 3.00
N SER A 214 -2.20 -14.57 2.42
CA SER A 214 -1.46 -14.91 1.20
C SER A 214 -1.78 -13.94 0.05
N LYS A 215 -3.05 -13.61 -0.16
CA LYS A 215 -3.46 -12.64 -1.20
C LYS A 215 -2.95 -11.23 -0.92
N THR A 216 -2.92 -10.80 0.35
CA THR A 216 -2.38 -9.50 0.73
C THR A 216 -0.88 -9.41 0.42
N VAL A 217 -0.10 -10.46 0.73
CA VAL A 217 1.33 -10.54 0.41
C VAL A 217 1.56 -10.64 -1.11
N GLU A 218 0.75 -11.44 -1.81
CA GLU A 218 0.80 -11.53 -3.28
C GLU A 218 0.56 -10.16 -3.93
N ALA A 219 -0.43 -9.40 -3.45
CA ALA A 219 -0.71 -8.06 -3.95
C ALA A 219 0.46 -7.09 -3.71
N ALA A 220 1.14 -7.19 -2.56
CA ALA A 220 2.33 -6.38 -2.26
C ALA A 220 3.50 -6.72 -3.21
N VAL A 221 3.74 -8.01 -3.48
CA VAL A 221 4.75 -8.46 -4.46
C VAL A 221 4.43 -7.95 -5.86
N ARG A 222 3.18 -8.08 -6.32
CA ARG A 222 2.76 -7.57 -7.63
C ARG A 222 2.93 -6.06 -7.74
N ARG A 223 2.64 -5.32 -6.67
CA ARG A 223 2.84 -3.87 -6.62
C ARG A 223 4.32 -3.49 -6.75
N TYR A 224 5.22 -4.22 -6.09
CA TYR A 224 6.67 -4.03 -6.25
C TYR A 224 7.12 -4.11 -7.71
N TYR A 225 6.65 -5.12 -8.45
CA TYR A 225 6.96 -5.24 -9.87
C TYR A 225 6.33 -4.11 -10.70
N ALA A 226 5.04 -3.82 -10.50
CA ALA A 226 4.34 -2.78 -11.26
C ALA A 226 4.99 -1.39 -11.12
N VAL A 227 5.39 -1.00 -9.91
CA VAL A 227 6.04 0.28 -9.63
C VAL A 227 7.43 0.41 -10.27
N ASN A 228 8.08 -0.72 -10.52
CA ASN A 228 9.41 -0.83 -11.13
C ASN A 228 9.35 -1.23 -12.62
N THR A 229 8.17 -1.19 -13.23
CA THR A 229 8.02 -1.28 -14.68
C THR A 229 8.13 0.11 -15.28
N TYR A 230 9.05 0.28 -16.23
CA TYR A 230 9.31 1.54 -16.95
C TYR A 230 8.99 1.31 -18.44
N PRO A 231 7.75 1.59 -18.87
CA PRO A 231 7.35 1.40 -20.26
C PRO A 231 8.01 2.45 -21.17
N GLY A 232 8.39 2.05 -22.37
CA GLY A 232 8.96 2.94 -23.39
C GLY A 232 9.58 2.15 -24.54
N CYS A 233 9.92 2.83 -25.63
CA CYS A 233 10.57 2.18 -26.76
C CYS A 233 11.92 1.55 -26.36
N THR A 234 12.06 0.24 -26.58
CA THR A 234 13.30 -0.51 -26.29
C THR A 234 14.18 -0.75 -27.52
N ASP A 235 13.72 -0.39 -28.72
CA ASP A 235 14.50 -0.52 -29.96
C ASP A 235 15.53 0.61 -30.10
N LEU A 236 16.81 0.24 -30.04
CA LEU A 236 17.95 1.16 -30.17
C LEU A 236 18.03 1.88 -31.52
N SER A 237 17.44 1.32 -32.57
CA SER A 237 17.45 1.90 -33.91
C SER A 237 16.35 2.94 -34.13
N SER A 238 15.35 2.98 -33.23
CA SER A 238 14.26 3.95 -33.31
C SER A 238 14.69 5.33 -32.78
N PRO A 239 14.27 6.43 -33.43
CA PRO A 239 14.46 7.78 -32.90
C PRO A 239 13.72 8.02 -31.57
N ASN A 240 12.76 7.15 -31.24
CA ASN A 240 11.98 7.23 -30.01
C ASN A 240 12.58 6.39 -28.87
N PHE A 241 13.74 5.75 -29.07
CA PHE A 241 14.39 4.88 -28.09
C PHE A 241 14.48 5.52 -26.70
N ASN A 242 14.05 4.79 -25.67
CA ASN A 242 14.13 5.20 -24.28
C ASN A 242 15.12 4.34 -23.50
N PHE A 243 16.29 4.91 -23.18
CA PHE A 243 17.32 4.22 -22.41
C PHE A 243 16.85 3.72 -21.04
N GLN A 244 15.92 4.43 -20.40
CA GLN A 244 15.41 4.05 -19.08
C GLN A 244 14.32 2.97 -19.16
N ALA A 245 13.76 2.72 -20.35
CA ALA A 245 12.69 1.75 -20.53
C ALA A 245 13.18 0.32 -20.32
N ASN A 246 12.37 -0.46 -19.61
CA ASN A 246 12.65 -1.87 -19.30
C ASN A 246 11.55 -2.81 -19.84
N THR A 247 10.47 -2.23 -20.39
CA THR A 247 9.36 -2.92 -21.01
C THR A 247 8.95 -2.13 -22.25
N ASP A 248 8.84 -2.79 -23.39
CA ASP A 248 8.36 -2.15 -24.62
C ASP A 248 6.89 -1.75 -24.48
N ASP A 249 6.58 -0.50 -24.82
CA ASP A 249 5.22 0.05 -24.82
C ASP A 249 4.66 0.26 -26.24
N GLY A 250 5.42 -0.12 -27.28
CA GLY A 250 5.04 0.06 -28.67
C GLY A 250 5.21 1.49 -29.18
N SER A 251 5.85 2.39 -28.42
CA SER A 251 6.09 3.78 -28.84
C SER A 251 7.22 3.95 -29.87
N CYS A 252 7.90 2.87 -30.26
CA CYS A 252 8.99 2.90 -31.24
C CYS A 252 8.55 3.37 -32.63
N GLU A 253 7.32 3.03 -33.03
CA GLU A 253 6.74 3.37 -34.34
C GLU A 253 5.45 4.15 -34.12
N GLY A 254 5.57 5.46 -33.86
CA GLY A 254 4.42 6.32 -33.57
C GLY A 254 4.55 7.69 -34.20
N LYS A 255 3.50 8.13 -34.91
CA LYS A 255 3.39 9.51 -35.40
C LYS A 255 2.88 10.39 -34.27
N MET A 256 3.68 11.37 -33.91
CA MET A 256 3.33 12.35 -32.88
C MET A 256 2.20 13.27 -33.36
N THR A 257 1.14 13.38 -32.57
CA THR A 257 0.07 14.38 -32.71
C THR A 257 0.14 15.39 -31.56
N ASN A 258 0.03 16.68 -31.86
CA ASN A 258 -0.04 17.70 -30.82
C ASN A 258 -1.41 17.67 -30.14
N PHE A 259 -1.42 17.56 -28.81
CA PHE A 259 -2.62 17.68 -28.00
C PHE A 259 -2.55 18.95 -27.15
N SER A 260 -3.72 19.56 -26.91
CA SER A 260 -3.82 20.72 -26.03
C SER A 260 -4.06 20.30 -24.59
N PHE A 261 -3.41 20.99 -23.64
CA PHE A 261 -3.54 20.77 -22.21
C PHE A 261 -4.48 21.81 -21.59
N GLY A 262 -5.69 21.41 -21.18
CA GLY A 262 -6.70 22.33 -20.64
C GLY A 262 -6.51 22.72 -19.17
N GLY A 263 -5.38 22.34 -18.56
CA GLY A 263 -5.08 22.55 -17.15
C GLY A 263 -5.52 21.42 -16.22
N VAL A 264 -5.25 21.62 -14.93
CA VAL A 264 -5.61 20.71 -13.84
C VAL A 264 -6.34 21.50 -12.75
N TYR A 265 -7.18 20.80 -12.00
CA TYR A 265 -7.79 21.32 -10.79
C TYR A 265 -8.00 20.21 -9.76
N GLN A 266 -8.17 20.58 -8.50
CA GLN A 266 -8.36 19.65 -7.40
C GLN A 266 -9.41 20.20 -6.44
N GLU A 267 -10.43 19.37 -6.21
CA GLU A 267 -11.46 19.61 -5.22
C GLU A 267 -11.05 19.00 -3.88
N CYS A 268 -11.52 19.59 -2.77
CA CYS A 268 -11.33 19.03 -1.44
C CYS A 268 -12.60 19.18 -0.60
N THR A 269 -12.95 18.13 0.13
CA THR A 269 -14.08 18.08 1.05
C THR A 269 -13.59 17.58 2.41
N GLN A 270 -13.57 18.47 3.39
CA GLN A 270 -13.21 18.11 4.76
C GLN A 270 -14.43 17.60 5.52
N PHE A 271 -14.33 16.41 6.11
CA PHE A 271 -15.42 15.77 6.84
C PHE A 271 -15.12 15.52 8.33
N LEU A 272 -13.86 15.66 8.77
CA LEU A 272 -13.47 15.54 10.18
C LEU A 272 -12.42 16.61 10.56
N GLY A 273 -12.57 17.26 11.71
CA GLY A 273 -11.57 18.19 12.27
C GLY A 273 -11.61 19.64 11.75
N ASN A 274 -12.66 20.04 11.04
CA ASN A 274 -12.77 21.37 10.38
C ASN A 274 -12.68 22.57 11.36
N GLU A 275 -13.03 22.35 12.63
CA GLU A 275 -13.06 23.42 13.64
C GLU A 275 -11.66 23.87 14.09
N VAL A 276 -10.62 23.04 13.88
CA VAL A 276 -9.26 23.28 14.38
C VAL A 276 -8.22 23.30 13.27
N VAL A 277 -8.36 22.42 12.26
CA VAL A 277 -7.38 22.27 11.17
C VAL A 277 -8.09 22.39 9.83
N GLN A 278 -7.66 23.32 8.97
CA GLN A 278 -8.20 23.50 7.61
C GLN A 278 -7.34 22.78 6.58
N LEU A 279 -7.62 21.49 6.34
CA LEU A 279 -6.84 20.66 5.42
C LEU A 279 -6.98 21.12 3.97
N CYS A 280 -8.19 21.54 3.58
CA CYS A 280 -8.50 21.86 2.18
C CYS A 280 -7.78 23.09 1.63
N GLN A 281 -7.32 24.02 2.48
CA GLN A 281 -6.61 25.22 2.04
C GLN A 281 -5.34 24.89 1.22
N ASN A 282 -4.66 23.80 1.57
CA ASN A 282 -3.43 23.36 0.91
C ASN A 282 -3.66 22.31 -0.19
N LEU A 283 -4.84 21.68 -0.19
CA LEU A 283 -5.22 20.65 -1.15
C LEU A 283 -6.05 21.20 -2.32
N GLU A 284 -6.71 22.34 -2.18
CA GLU A 284 -7.46 22.93 -3.29
C GLU A 284 -6.56 23.59 -4.34
N GLN A 285 -6.88 23.33 -5.60
CA GLN A 285 -6.25 23.97 -6.75
C GLN A 285 -7.30 24.29 -7.82
N LYS A 286 -7.49 25.57 -8.11
CA LYS A 286 -8.36 26.02 -9.21
C LYS A 286 -7.63 25.92 -10.55
N ASN A 287 -8.39 25.75 -11.63
CA ASN A 287 -7.84 25.83 -12.98
C ASN A 287 -7.58 27.30 -13.35
N PRO A 288 -6.35 27.71 -13.70
CA PRO A 288 -6.03 29.09 -14.09
C PRO A 288 -6.81 29.61 -15.29
N LEU A 289 -7.26 28.75 -16.20
CA LEU A 289 -8.00 29.16 -17.40
C LEU A 289 -9.45 29.54 -17.08
N THR A 290 -10.05 28.97 -16.03
CA THR A 290 -11.45 29.21 -15.66
C THR A 290 -11.61 29.96 -14.34
N GLY A 291 -10.55 30.07 -13.54
CA GLY A 291 -10.61 30.62 -12.18
C GLY A 291 -11.48 29.79 -11.22
N SER A 292 -11.86 28.56 -11.58
CA SER A 292 -12.79 27.71 -10.83
C SER A 292 -12.40 26.22 -10.90
N MET A 293 -13.15 25.35 -10.23
CA MET A 293 -12.98 23.89 -10.26
C MET A 293 -13.64 23.28 -11.51
N SER A 294 -13.29 23.81 -12.69
CA SER A 294 -13.91 23.39 -13.95
C SER A 294 -12.93 23.46 -15.12
N CYS A 295 -13.26 22.70 -16.18
CA CYS A 295 -12.53 22.76 -17.45
C CYS A 295 -13.02 23.91 -18.34
N PRO A 296 -12.12 24.51 -19.14
CA PRO A 296 -12.51 25.53 -20.11
C PRO A 296 -13.40 24.95 -21.23
N PRO A 297 -14.13 25.80 -21.98
CA PRO A 297 -14.95 25.35 -23.10
C PRO A 297 -14.15 24.54 -24.12
N GLY A 298 -14.70 23.42 -24.58
CA GLY A 298 -14.03 22.49 -25.51
C GLY A 298 -13.19 21.40 -24.84
N TYR A 299 -13.06 21.43 -23.51
CA TYR A 299 -12.38 20.40 -22.73
C TYR A 299 -13.35 19.66 -21.81
N SER A 300 -13.07 18.39 -21.55
CA SER A 300 -13.81 17.53 -20.62
C SER A 300 -12.95 17.19 -19.39
N PRO A 301 -13.56 17.12 -18.19
CA PRO A 301 -12.85 16.75 -16.98
C PRO A 301 -12.61 15.24 -16.93
N VAL A 302 -11.40 14.85 -16.57
CA VAL A 302 -11.00 13.46 -16.35
C VAL A 302 -10.55 13.32 -14.90
N GLN A 303 -11.30 12.58 -14.09
CA GLN A 303 -10.97 12.31 -12.70
C GLN A 303 -9.86 11.27 -12.61
N LEU A 304 -8.68 11.69 -12.15
CA LEU A 304 -7.52 10.79 -12.03
C LEU A 304 -7.66 9.84 -10.84
N LEU A 305 -8.01 10.40 -9.68
CA LEU A 305 -8.13 9.64 -8.44
C LEU A 305 -8.88 10.48 -7.40
N ALA A 306 -9.55 9.78 -6.46
CA ALA A 306 -10.08 10.34 -5.23
C ALA A 306 -9.37 9.68 -4.05
N GLN A 307 -8.95 10.46 -3.06
CA GLN A 307 -8.20 9.94 -1.91
C GLN A 307 -8.51 10.71 -0.63
N THR A 308 -8.29 10.05 0.50
CA THR A 308 -8.41 10.65 1.82
C THR A 308 -7.05 11.02 2.37
N HIS A 309 -6.87 12.30 2.68
CA HIS A 309 -5.76 12.82 3.45
C HIS A 309 -6.11 12.80 4.95
N GLU A 310 -5.15 12.37 5.77
CA GLU A 310 -5.28 12.31 7.22
C GLU A 310 -4.13 13.08 7.86
N GLU A 311 -4.44 13.97 8.81
CA GLU A 311 -3.44 14.71 9.57
C GLU A 311 -3.74 14.59 11.08
N GLY A 312 -2.71 14.26 11.85
CA GLY A 312 -2.81 14.14 13.30
C GLY A 312 -2.62 15.49 13.95
N TYR A 313 -3.48 15.84 14.89
CA TYR A 313 -3.36 17.08 15.65
C TYR A 313 -3.68 16.83 17.13
N ASN A 314 -3.02 17.59 17.98
CA ASN A 314 -3.22 17.58 19.41
C ASN A 314 -4.32 18.59 19.76
N HIS A 315 -5.32 18.15 20.52
CA HIS A 315 -6.40 19.01 20.98
C HIS A 315 -6.52 18.93 22.49
N LEU A 316 -6.42 20.08 23.15
CA LEU A 316 -6.58 20.17 24.60
C LEU A 316 -8.06 20.06 24.96
N GLU A 317 -8.46 18.91 25.49
CA GLU A 317 -9.81 18.68 25.99
C GLU A 317 -9.87 18.95 27.49
N CYS A 318 -10.62 19.98 27.89
CA CYS A 318 -10.85 20.29 29.29
C CYS A 318 -12.21 19.76 29.75
N SER A 319 -12.20 18.77 30.64
CA SER A 319 -13.39 18.24 31.29
C SER A 319 -13.51 18.74 32.73
N ARG A 320 -14.70 19.19 33.13
CA ARG A 320 -14.98 19.59 34.51
C ARG A 320 -15.45 18.37 35.30
N LYS A 321 -14.58 17.80 36.12
CA LYS A 321 -14.92 16.68 37.01
C LYS A 321 -15.37 17.21 38.35
N CYS A 322 -16.61 16.91 38.76
CA CYS A 322 -17.16 17.35 40.04
C CYS A 322 -17.38 16.15 40.98
N THR A 323 -16.89 16.25 42.20
CA THR A 323 -17.19 15.32 43.29
C THR A 323 -18.30 15.92 44.15
N LEU A 324 -19.36 15.14 44.41
CA LEU A 324 -20.56 15.55 45.17
C LEU A 324 -21.26 16.80 44.62
N TYR A 325 -21.12 17.12 43.32
CA TYR A 325 -21.63 18.34 42.66
C TYR A 325 -21.10 19.68 43.20
N ILE A 326 -20.27 19.68 44.26
CA ILE A 326 -19.78 20.89 44.94
C ILE A 326 -18.28 21.11 44.68
N PHE A 327 -17.49 20.04 44.63
CA PHE A 327 -16.04 20.12 44.43
C PHE A 327 -15.68 19.82 42.99
N CYS A 328 -15.67 20.85 42.15
CA CYS A 328 -15.31 20.71 40.75
C CYS A 328 -13.84 21.06 40.50
N LYS A 329 -13.12 20.16 39.82
CA LYS A 329 -11.80 20.42 39.26
C LYS A 329 -11.87 20.32 37.74
N THR A 330 -11.37 21.34 37.06
CA THR A 330 -11.14 21.26 35.61
C THR A 330 -9.87 20.47 35.36
N VAL A 331 -9.99 19.37 34.62
CA VAL A 331 -8.88 18.53 34.19
C VAL A 331 -8.79 18.65 32.69
N CYS A 332 -7.67 19.19 32.21
CA CYS A 332 -7.37 19.27 30.79
C CYS A 332 -6.37 18.17 30.43
N GLU A 333 -6.64 17.48 29.33
CA GLU A 333 -5.79 16.44 28.78
C GLU A 333 -5.52 16.75 27.31
N ASP A 334 -4.29 16.53 26.86
CA ASP A 334 -3.95 16.64 25.44
C ASP A 334 -4.36 15.34 24.75
N VAL A 335 -5.39 15.43 23.89
CA VAL A 335 -5.94 14.29 23.16
C VAL A 335 -5.51 14.37 21.71
N PHE A 336 -4.84 13.31 21.24
CA PHE A 336 -4.50 13.17 19.83
C PHE A 336 -5.76 12.84 19.02
N ARG A 337 -6.14 13.74 18.10
CA ARG A 337 -7.23 13.57 17.16
C ARG A 337 -6.70 13.53 15.73
N VAL A 338 -7.51 12.99 14.82
CA VAL A 338 -7.18 12.92 13.39
C VAL A 338 -8.17 13.78 12.63
N ALA A 339 -7.68 14.71 11.82
CA ALA A 339 -8.46 15.44 10.84
C ALA A 339 -8.45 14.65 9.52
N ARG A 340 -9.57 14.67 8.80
CA ARG A 340 -9.72 13.93 7.53
C ARG A 340 -10.38 14.78 6.46
N ALA A 341 -9.78 14.78 5.27
CA ALA A 341 -10.34 15.41 4.09
C ALA A 341 -10.20 14.48 2.89
N GLU A 342 -11.22 14.46 2.03
CA GLU A 342 -11.15 13.78 0.74
C GLU A 342 -10.78 14.82 -0.33
N PHE A 343 -9.84 14.49 -1.21
CA PHE A 343 -9.53 15.32 -2.37
C PHE A 343 -9.69 14.53 -3.66
N ARG A 344 -10.12 15.21 -4.71
CA ARG A 344 -10.37 14.65 -6.04
C ARG A 344 -9.58 15.42 -7.08
N ALA A 345 -8.65 14.74 -7.75
CA ALA A 345 -7.74 15.33 -8.71
C ALA A 345 -8.28 15.16 -10.15
N PHE A 346 -8.32 16.26 -10.90
CA PHE A 346 -8.83 16.30 -12.27
C PHE A 346 -7.82 16.95 -13.22
N TRP A 347 -7.85 16.50 -14.48
CA TRP A 347 -7.21 17.19 -15.59
C TRP A 347 -8.19 17.36 -16.75
N CYS A 348 -7.95 18.36 -17.58
CA CYS A 348 -8.83 18.73 -18.67
C CYS A 348 -8.27 18.24 -20.01
N ALA A 349 -8.95 17.27 -20.61
CA ALA A 349 -8.62 16.72 -21.92
C ALA A 349 -9.47 17.40 -23.01
N ALA A 350 -8.88 17.69 -24.16
CA ALA A 350 -9.61 18.25 -25.29
C ALA A 350 -10.66 17.24 -25.80
N SER A 351 -11.94 17.65 -25.85
CA SER A 351 -13.05 16.79 -26.30
C SER A 351 -13.19 16.73 -27.83
N GLY A 352 -12.38 17.51 -28.54
CA GLY A 352 -12.40 17.64 -29.99
C GLY A 352 -11.26 18.55 -30.45
N GLN A 353 -11.34 19.04 -31.68
CA GLN A 353 -10.36 19.99 -32.21
C GLN A 353 -10.58 21.36 -31.55
N VAL A 354 -9.58 21.83 -30.81
CA VAL A 354 -9.59 23.13 -30.11
C VAL A 354 -8.56 24.05 -30.79
N SER A 355 -8.73 25.37 -30.69
CA SER A 355 -7.76 26.32 -31.25
C SER A 355 -6.37 26.14 -30.64
N GLU A 356 -5.33 26.37 -31.45
CA GLU A 356 -3.92 26.09 -31.10
C GLU A 356 -3.45 26.77 -29.80
N ASN A 357 -4.03 27.94 -29.47
CA ASN A 357 -3.64 28.76 -28.31
C ASN A 357 -4.67 28.73 -27.17
N SER A 358 -5.57 27.74 -27.13
CA SER A 358 -6.63 27.67 -26.11
C SER A 358 -6.21 27.01 -24.79
N GLY A 359 -5.01 26.41 -24.74
CA GLY A 359 -4.55 25.59 -23.62
C GLY A 359 -3.47 26.26 -22.77
N LEU A 360 -2.90 25.45 -21.88
CA LEU A 360 -1.67 25.77 -21.15
C LEU A 360 -0.50 25.06 -21.81
N LEU A 361 0.66 25.73 -21.85
CA LEU A 361 1.91 25.07 -22.15
C LEU A 361 2.31 24.17 -20.98
N PHE A 362 2.74 22.95 -21.27
CA PHE A 362 3.23 22.01 -20.26
C PHE A 362 4.75 22.11 -20.15
N GLY A 363 5.25 22.36 -18.94
CA GLY A 363 6.67 22.55 -18.64
C GLY A 363 7.26 21.43 -17.78
N GLY A 364 6.66 20.25 -17.83
CA GLY A 364 7.01 19.11 -16.98
C GLY A 364 6.34 19.14 -15.60
N LEU A 365 6.77 18.24 -14.74
CA LEU A 365 6.26 18.09 -13.39
C LEU A 365 7.35 17.60 -12.45
N PHE A 366 7.15 17.80 -11.15
CA PHE A 366 8.02 17.30 -10.09
C PHE A 366 7.23 17.09 -8.81
N SER A 367 7.83 16.40 -7.84
CA SER A 367 7.23 16.18 -6.52
C SER A 367 8.30 16.36 -5.44
N GLY A 368 7.91 16.22 -4.16
CA GLY A 368 8.89 16.20 -3.08
C GLY A 368 9.95 15.08 -3.20
N LYS A 369 9.70 14.04 -4.01
CA LYS A 369 10.61 12.89 -4.22
C LYS A 369 11.15 12.76 -5.64
N SER A 370 10.70 13.58 -6.58
CA SER A 370 11.11 13.53 -7.99
C SER A 370 11.49 14.92 -8.49
N ILE A 371 12.46 14.97 -9.40
CA ILE A 371 12.89 16.20 -10.06
C ILE A 371 12.14 16.37 -11.39
N ASN A 372 12.05 17.60 -11.89
CA ASN A 372 11.58 17.86 -13.25
C ASN A 372 12.74 17.60 -14.23
N PRO A 373 12.64 16.62 -15.16
CA PRO A 373 13.72 16.31 -16.09
C PRO A 373 14.13 17.48 -16.99
N LEU A 374 13.25 18.48 -17.18
CA LEU A 374 13.55 19.66 -17.99
C LEU A 374 14.49 20.66 -17.30
N THR A 375 14.37 20.80 -15.98
CA THR A 375 15.19 21.72 -15.19
C THR A 375 16.28 21.00 -14.41
N ASN A 376 16.23 19.67 -14.35
CA ASN A 376 17.04 18.82 -13.47
C ASN A 376 16.97 19.24 -11.99
N ALA A 377 15.86 19.85 -11.59
CA ALA A 377 15.63 20.37 -10.24
C ALA A 377 14.15 20.21 -9.85
N GLN A 378 13.84 20.42 -8.56
CA GLN A 378 12.46 20.52 -8.07
C GLN A 378 11.90 21.93 -8.34
N SER A 379 11.91 22.34 -9.61
CA SER A 379 11.50 23.68 -10.05
C SER A 379 10.89 23.66 -11.44
N CYS A 380 10.14 24.71 -11.75
CA CYS A 380 9.61 24.95 -13.10
C CYS A 380 10.60 25.75 -13.97
N PRO A 381 10.52 25.59 -15.30
CA PRO A 381 11.27 26.45 -16.23
C PRO A 381 10.90 27.93 -16.07
N ALA A 382 11.74 28.82 -16.60
CA ALA A 382 11.45 30.25 -16.59
C ALA A 382 10.13 30.56 -17.34
N GLY A 383 9.28 31.40 -16.75
CA GLY A 383 7.97 31.75 -17.31
C GLY A 383 6.85 30.73 -17.03
N TYR A 384 7.10 29.71 -16.19
CA TYR A 384 6.11 28.72 -15.78
C TYR A 384 5.75 28.87 -14.30
N PHE A 385 4.46 28.74 -13.99
CA PHE A 385 3.94 28.69 -12.62
C PHE A 385 3.58 27.26 -12.21
N GLN A 386 3.45 27.03 -10.91
CA GLN A 386 3.22 25.71 -10.33
C GLN A 386 1.73 25.48 -10.03
N LEU A 387 1.17 24.39 -10.55
CA LEU A 387 -0.15 23.89 -10.20
C LEU A 387 -0.03 22.72 -9.24
N ARG A 388 -0.74 22.81 -8.10
CA ARG A 388 -0.75 21.76 -7.08
C ARG A 388 -1.71 20.65 -7.50
N LEU A 389 -1.25 19.41 -7.46
CA LEU A 389 -2.08 18.24 -7.70
C LEU A 389 -1.70 17.15 -6.71
N PHE A 390 -2.67 16.34 -6.29
CA PHE A 390 -2.53 15.41 -5.18
C PHE A 390 -1.99 16.12 -3.92
N GLU A 391 -1.18 15.45 -3.11
CA GLU A 391 -0.58 16.05 -1.91
C GLU A 391 0.68 16.88 -2.23
N ASN A 392 1.52 16.40 -3.16
CA ASN A 392 2.87 16.93 -3.35
C ASN A 392 3.31 17.06 -4.81
N LEU A 393 2.44 16.80 -5.78
CA LEU A 393 2.78 16.99 -7.19
C LEU A 393 2.66 18.46 -7.56
N LYS A 394 3.67 18.96 -8.27
CA LYS A 394 3.67 20.27 -8.89
C LYS A 394 3.75 20.09 -10.39
N VAL A 395 2.72 20.57 -11.10
CA VAL A 395 2.65 20.60 -12.56
C VAL A 395 3.06 21.99 -13.03
N CYS A 396 4.07 22.07 -13.89
CA CYS A 396 4.53 23.34 -14.43
C CYS A 396 3.69 23.71 -15.64
N ALA A 397 3.03 24.86 -15.58
CA ALA A 397 2.19 25.37 -16.66
C ALA A 397 2.50 26.83 -16.99
N SER A 398 2.28 27.23 -18.25
CA SER A 398 2.37 28.63 -18.67
C SER A 398 1.25 28.99 -19.64
N GLN A 399 0.85 30.25 -19.63
CA GLN A 399 -0.04 30.87 -20.62
C GLN A 399 0.72 31.75 -21.61
N ASP A 400 2.03 31.95 -21.39
CA ASP A 400 2.87 32.80 -22.23
C ASP A 400 3.41 31.97 -23.41
N TYR A 401 2.72 32.09 -24.54
CA TYR A 401 3.08 31.43 -25.79
C TYR A 401 4.31 32.06 -26.47
N GLU A 402 4.77 33.24 -26.05
CA GLU A 402 5.93 33.90 -26.64
C GLU A 402 7.22 33.43 -25.95
N LEU A 403 7.31 33.59 -24.63
CA LEU A 403 8.50 33.24 -23.86
C LEU A 403 8.48 31.79 -23.37
N GLY A 404 7.29 31.27 -23.03
CA GLY A 404 7.12 29.93 -22.45
C GLY A 404 7.27 28.81 -23.48
N TYR A 405 7.02 29.05 -24.76
CA TYR A 405 7.05 28.02 -25.80
C TYR A 405 8.43 27.35 -25.92
N ARG A 406 9.51 28.09 -25.65
CA ARG A 406 10.89 27.56 -25.65
C ARG A 406 11.09 26.34 -24.76
N PHE A 407 10.39 26.27 -23.63
CA PHE A 407 10.48 25.18 -22.66
C PHE A 407 9.23 24.29 -22.66
N SER A 408 8.32 24.50 -23.62
CA SER A 408 7.10 23.71 -23.75
C SER A 408 7.43 22.31 -24.23
N VAL A 409 6.85 21.32 -23.56
CA VAL A 409 6.97 19.93 -23.93
C VAL A 409 5.62 19.39 -24.39
N PRO A 410 5.58 18.66 -25.53
CA PRO A 410 4.33 18.08 -25.97
C PRO A 410 3.78 17.10 -24.95
N PHE A 411 2.55 17.36 -24.54
CA PHE A 411 1.86 16.63 -23.51
C PHE A 411 0.83 15.68 -24.11
N GLY A 412 0.90 14.40 -23.73
CA GLY A 412 0.05 13.34 -24.27
C GLY A 412 -1.03 12.86 -23.30
N GLY A 413 -1.18 13.51 -22.14
CA GLY A 413 -2.23 13.21 -21.17
C GLY A 413 -1.78 12.55 -19.87
N PHE A 414 -2.69 12.52 -18.89
CA PHE A 414 -2.56 11.79 -17.63
C PHE A 414 -3.47 10.56 -17.61
N PHE A 415 -3.08 9.55 -16.85
CA PHE A 415 -3.91 8.41 -16.49
C PHE A 415 -3.46 7.81 -15.14
N SER A 416 -4.26 6.94 -14.57
CA SER A 416 -3.97 6.32 -13.27
C SER A 416 -4.25 4.82 -13.26
N CYS A 417 -4.01 4.19 -12.10
CA CYS A 417 -4.37 2.80 -11.90
C CYS A 417 -5.88 2.53 -12.04
N VAL A 418 -6.74 3.57 -11.92
CA VAL A 418 -8.20 3.45 -12.04
C VAL A 418 -8.72 3.94 -13.40
N VAL A 419 -8.24 5.08 -13.91
CA VAL A 419 -8.75 5.72 -15.13
C VAL A 419 -7.73 5.66 -16.26
N GLY A 420 -8.18 5.48 -17.50
CA GLY A 420 -7.34 5.55 -18.70
C GLY A 420 -7.18 6.96 -19.27
N ASN A 421 -6.38 7.07 -20.33
CA ASN A 421 -6.15 8.32 -21.03
C ASN A 421 -7.10 8.44 -22.24
N PRO A 422 -8.03 9.41 -22.28
CA PRO A 422 -8.98 9.56 -23.38
C PRO A 422 -8.34 10.06 -24.70
N LEU A 423 -7.07 10.49 -24.68
CA LEU A 423 -6.35 10.90 -25.90
C LEU A 423 -5.82 9.71 -26.71
N VAL A 424 -5.97 8.50 -26.16
CA VAL A 424 -5.59 7.26 -26.82
C VAL A 424 -6.69 6.84 -27.78
N ASP A 425 -6.35 6.74 -29.07
CA ASP A 425 -7.23 6.29 -30.15
C ASP A 425 -8.45 7.19 -30.39
N SER A 426 -8.22 8.46 -30.73
CA SER A 426 -9.24 9.39 -31.24
C SER A 426 -9.86 9.00 -32.60
N ALA A 427 -9.46 7.86 -33.18
CA ALA A 427 -9.93 7.35 -34.47
C ALA A 427 -10.53 5.92 -34.43
N ALA A 428 -10.45 5.20 -33.31
CA ALA A 428 -11.16 3.94 -33.14
C ALA A 428 -12.51 4.23 -32.47
N SER A 429 -13.59 3.75 -33.09
CA SER A 429 -15.01 3.88 -32.72
C SER A 429 -15.32 4.60 -31.40
N LYS A 430 -16.17 5.63 -31.50
CA LYS A 430 -17.08 6.08 -30.42
C LYS A 430 -18.04 4.95 -30.02
N ASP A 431 -17.53 3.82 -29.56
CA ASP A 431 -18.33 2.87 -28.81
C ASP A 431 -18.56 3.50 -27.44
N MET A 432 -19.68 4.22 -27.36
CA MET A 432 -20.14 4.94 -26.18
C MET A 432 -20.23 3.94 -25.01
N GLY A 433 -19.18 3.90 -24.18
CA GLY A 433 -19.13 3.09 -22.96
C GLY A 433 -17.83 2.31 -22.74
N ALA A 434 -16.92 2.21 -23.73
CA ALA A 434 -15.64 1.53 -23.50
C ALA A 434 -14.69 2.39 -22.64
N PRO A 435 -14.12 1.86 -21.55
CA PRO A 435 -13.17 2.61 -20.72
C PRO A 435 -11.90 2.91 -21.52
N SER A 436 -11.39 4.14 -21.41
CA SER A 436 -10.15 4.55 -22.07
C SER A 436 -8.98 3.64 -21.70
N LEU A 437 -8.07 3.43 -22.63
CA LEU A 437 -6.88 2.61 -22.41
C LEU A 437 -5.88 3.32 -21.50
N LYS A 438 -5.23 2.57 -20.60
CA LYS A 438 -4.19 3.06 -19.68
C LYS A 438 -2.81 3.03 -20.35
N LYS A 439 -2.69 3.65 -21.52
CA LYS A 439 -1.46 3.74 -22.32
C LYS A 439 -1.24 5.17 -22.81
N CYS A 440 -0.08 5.44 -23.39
CA CYS A 440 0.16 6.71 -24.07
C CYS A 440 -0.32 6.66 -25.53
N PRO A 441 -0.70 7.82 -26.11
CA PRO A 441 -0.96 7.93 -27.54
C PRO A 441 0.31 7.62 -28.36
N GLY A 442 0.13 7.30 -29.65
CA GLY A 442 1.26 7.03 -30.54
C GLY A 442 2.28 8.17 -30.57
N GLY A 443 3.57 7.83 -30.48
CA GLY A 443 4.68 8.81 -30.44
C GLY A 443 4.92 9.46 -29.08
N PHE A 444 4.18 9.07 -28.04
CA PHE A 444 4.41 9.46 -26.66
C PHE A 444 4.91 8.27 -25.83
N SER A 445 5.76 8.55 -24.85
CA SER A 445 6.25 7.57 -23.88
C SER A 445 5.65 7.82 -22.50
N GLN A 446 5.47 6.74 -21.73
CA GLN A 446 4.92 6.79 -20.38
C GLN A 446 5.98 7.16 -19.34
N HIS A 447 5.62 8.07 -18.44
CA HIS A 447 6.44 8.45 -17.28
C HIS A 447 5.61 8.36 -15.99
N LEU A 448 6.27 8.06 -14.87
CA LEU A 448 5.60 8.09 -13.55
C LEU A 448 5.52 9.54 -13.06
N ALA A 449 4.32 10.02 -12.75
CA ALA A 449 4.15 11.29 -12.04
C ALA A 449 4.36 11.10 -10.53
N LEU A 450 3.59 10.20 -9.92
CA LEU A 450 3.69 9.84 -8.51
C LEU A 450 2.98 8.51 -8.21
N ILE A 451 3.23 7.98 -7.01
CA ILE A 451 2.47 6.88 -6.44
C ILE A 451 1.74 7.42 -5.23
N SER A 452 0.42 7.31 -5.22
CA SER A 452 -0.40 7.74 -4.09
C SER A 452 -1.22 6.59 -3.56
N ASP A 453 -1.02 6.25 -2.28
CA ASP A 453 -1.62 5.09 -1.61
C ASP A 453 -1.61 3.80 -2.46
N GLY A 454 -0.46 3.52 -3.09
CA GLY A 454 -0.26 2.34 -3.93
C GLY A 454 -0.89 2.41 -5.33
N CYS A 455 -1.56 3.50 -5.70
CA CYS A 455 -2.03 3.76 -7.06
C CYS A 455 -0.98 4.55 -7.84
N GLN A 456 -0.59 4.04 -9.00
CA GLN A 456 0.28 4.73 -9.94
C GLN A 456 -0.49 5.79 -10.73
N VAL A 457 0.04 7.01 -10.77
CA VAL A 457 -0.40 8.07 -11.68
C VAL A 457 0.71 8.32 -12.68
N SER A 458 0.39 8.22 -13.95
CA SER A 458 1.32 8.34 -15.06
C SER A 458 0.93 9.47 -16.01
N TYR A 459 1.92 9.98 -16.73
CA TYR A 459 1.76 11.03 -17.72
C TYR A 459 2.54 10.70 -18.98
N CYS A 460 2.08 11.24 -20.10
CA CYS A 460 2.66 11.01 -21.41
C CYS A 460 3.36 12.27 -21.90
N VAL A 461 4.61 12.11 -22.36
CA VAL A 461 5.34 13.15 -23.10
C VAL A 461 5.91 12.57 -24.39
N LYS A 462 6.32 13.44 -25.30
CA LYS A 462 6.93 13.01 -26.57
C LYS A 462 8.03 11.96 -26.32
N ALA A 463 7.97 10.84 -27.04
CA ALA A 463 9.01 9.83 -26.98
C ALA A 463 10.36 10.41 -27.44
N GLY A 464 11.47 9.88 -26.93
CA GLY A 464 12.79 10.49 -27.19
C GLY A 464 13.15 11.69 -26.31
N LEU A 465 12.21 12.32 -25.61
CA LEU A 465 12.46 13.57 -24.87
C LEU A 465 13.21 13.37 -23.54
N PHE A 466 12.77 12.39 -22.74
CA PHE A 466 13.34 12.07 -21.42
C PHE A 466 14.06 10.73 -21.45
N THR A 467 15.05 10.63 -22.34
CA THR A 467 15.75 9.36 -22.63
C THR A 467 17.20 9.39 -22.14
N GLY A 468 17.69 10.55 -21.72
CA GLY A 468 19.03 10.71 -21.15
C GLY A 468 19.12 10.37 -19.67
N GLY A 469 20.35 10.39 -19.15
CA GLY A 469 20.65 10.17 -17.73
C GLY A 469 21.10 8.74 -17.40
N SER A 470 21.15 8.44 -16.10
CA SER A 470 21.43 7.11 -15.59
C SER A 470 20.17 6.25 -15.56
N LEU A 471 20.35 4.93 -15.54
CA LEU A 471 19.24 4.00 -15.30
C LEU A 471 18.65 4.28 -13.90
N PRO A 472 17.31 4.32 -13.76
CA PRO A 472 16.68 4.59 -12.49
C PRO A 472 17.02 3.50 -11.47
N ALA A 473 17.20 3.91 -10.21
CA ALA A 473 17.31 2.99 -9.10
C ALA A 473 15.97 2.31 -8.83
N VAL A 474 16.02 1.09 -8.30
CA VAL A 474 14.82 0.35 -7.87
C VAL A 474 14.06 1.14 -6.80
N ARG A 475 12.74 1.24 -6.96
CA ARG A 475 11.84 1.80 -5.96
C ARG A 475 11.44 0.73 -4.97
N LEU A 476 11.96 0.85 -3.77
CA LEU A 476 11.70 -0.09 -2.68
C LEU A 476 10.37 0.22 -1.97
N PRO A 477 9.62 -0.80 -1.50
CA PRO A 477 8.49 -0.59 -0.60
C PRO A 477 8.95 0.00 0.75
N PRO A 478 8.05 0.59 1.57
CA PRO A 478 6.61 0.71 1.36
C PRO A 478 6.23 1.86 0.42
N TYR A 479 5.15 1.65 -0.34
CA TYR A 479 4.56 2.63 -1.25
C TYR A 479 3.37 3.35 -0.63
N THR A 480 2.89 2.85 0.49
CA THR A 480 1.81 3.39 1.30
C THR A 480 2.35 3.98 2.61
N ARG A 481 1.63 4.95 3.18
CA ARG A 481 1.94 5.46 4.52
C ARG A 481 1.19 4.65 5.57
N PRO A 482 1.74 4.47 6.78
CA PRO A 482 0.99 3.87 7.87
C PRO A 482 -0.22 4.77 8.21
N PRO A 483 -1.42 4.20 8.42
CA PRO A 483 -2.58 4.98 8.79
C PRO A 483 -2.40 5.59 10.19
N LEU A 484 -3.00 6.77 10.42
CA LEU A 484 -3.05 7.37 11.75
C LEU A 484 -4.12 6.63 12.57
N MET A 485 -3.69 5.95 13.64
CA MET A 485 -4.57 5.09 14.43
C MET A 485 -5.45 5.93 15.37
N SER A 486 -6.77 5.93 15.12
CA SER A 486 -7.78 6.21 16.14
C SER A 486 -8.18 4.86 16.78
N GLN A 487 -8.13 4.76 18.10
CA GLN A 487 -8.09 3.54 18.93
C GLN A 487 -9.29 2.55 18.88
N ALA A 488 -10.02 2.43 17.79
CA ALA A 488 -11.12 1.46 17.66
C ALA A 488 -10.66 0.17 16.97
N ALA A 489 -10.26 -0.85 17.76
CA ALA A 489 -10.05 -2.20 17.26
C ALA A 489 -11.37 -2.98 17.24
N THR A 490 -11.67 -3.66 16.13
CA THR A 490 -12.82 -4.59 16.08
C THR A 490 -12.37 -5.97 16.53
N ASN A 491 -12.87 -6.45 17.66
CA ASN A 491 -12.48 -7.74 18.22
C ASN A 491 -13.18 -8.89 17.48
N THR A 492 -12.52 -9.46 16.47
CA THR A 492 -13.04 -10.66 15.78
C THR A 492 -12.89 -11.89 16.67
N VAL A 493 -14.02 -12.51 17.04
CA VAL A 493 -14.07 -13.66 17.99
C VAL A 493 -14.27 -15.00 17.27
N LEU A 494 -14.84 -15.00 16.06
CA LEU A 494 -15.26 -16.21 15.35
C LEU A 494 -14.93 -16.11 13.84
N VAL A 495 -14.33 -17.16 13.29
CA VAL A 495 -14.11 -17.32 11.83
C VAL A 495 -14.65 -18.67 11.38
N THR A 496 -15.58 -18.65 10.41
CA THR A 496 -16.19 -19.86 9.85
C THR A 496 -15.67 -20.11 8.44
N ASN A 497 -15.23 -21.34 8.16
CA ASN A 497 -14.92 -21.78 6.80
C ASN A 497 -16.15 -22.46 6.18
N PRO A 498 -16.76 -21.91 5.13
CA PRO A 498 -17.94 -22.50 4.49
C PRO A 498 -17.63 -23.82 3.76
N GLU A 499 -16.39 -24.03 3.29
CA GLU A 499 -16.01 -25.23 2.52
C GLU A 499 -15.87 -26.47 3.41
N THR A 500 -15.33 -26.30 4.62
CA THR A 500 -15.05 -27.40 5.55
C THR A 500 -16.05 -27.46 6.70
N ALA A 501 -17.03 -26.54 6.75
CA ALA A 501 -17.97 -26.32 7.85
C ALA A 501 -17.31 -26.16 9.24
N SER A 502 -15.99 -25.98 9.29
CA SER A 502 -15.23 -25.81 10.53
C SER A 502 -15.29 -24.36 10.98
N SER A 503 -15.48 -24.15 12.28
CA SER A 503 -15.49 -22.83 12.87
C SER A 503 -14.42 -22.72 13.95
N TRP A 504 -13.69 -21.61 13.92
CA TRP A 504 -12.58 -21.33 14.82
C TRP A 504 -12.98 -20.22 15.79
N ILE A 505 -12.64 -20.40 17.07
CA ILE A 505 -12.91 -19.45 18.15
C ILE A 505 -11.57 -18.92 18.66
N LYS A 506 -11.47 -17.60 18.84
CA LYS A 506 -10.29 -16.97 19.43
C LYS A 506 -10.44 -16.95 20.96
N ASP A 507 -9.46 -17.50 21.66
CA ASP A 507 -9.44 -17.49 23.13
C ASP A 507 -9.20 -16.05 23.63
N PRO A 508 -10.05 -15.52 24.53
CA PRO A 508 -9.96 -14.14 25.01
C PRO A 508 -8.76 -13.88 25.94
N GLN A 509 -8.16 -14.92 26.55
CA GLN A 509 -7.02 -14.77 27.45
C GLN A 509 -5.68 -14.99 26.74
N THR A 510 -5.61 -16.00 25.87
CA THR A 510 -4.37 -16.35 25.17
C THR A 510 -4.24 -15.70 23.79
N HIS A 511 -5.32 -15.13 23.26
CA HIS A 511 -5.44 -14.60 21.90
C HIS A 511 -5.10 -15.62 20.79
N GLN A 512 -5.10 -16.92 21.12
CA GLN A 512 -4.83 -17.99 20.17
C GLN A 512 -6.12 -18.53 19.56
N TRP A 513 -6.02 -18.99 18.30
CA TRP A 513 -7.12 -19.62 17.59
C TRP A 513 -7.19 -21.11 17.93
N ARG A 514 -8.41 -21.60 18.18
CA ARG A 514 -8.70 -23.02 18.34
C ARG A 514 -9.93 -23.43 17.56
N LEU A 515 -10.01 -24.70 17.20
CA LEU A 515 -11.22 -25.27 16.61
C LEU A 515 -12.36 -25.20 17.65
N GLY A 516 -13.49 -24.62 17.27
CA GLY A 516 -14.63 -24.46 18.15
C GLY A 516 -15.53 -25.70 18.17
N GLU A 517 -15.92 -26.14 19.36
CA GLU A 517 -16.94 -27.18 19.51
C GLU A 517 -18.35 -26.66 19.20
N PRO A 518 -19.27 -27.49 18.67
CA PRO A 518 -20.62 -27.04 18.27
C PRO A 518 -21.41 -26.31 19.36
N LEU A 519 -21.23 -26.70 20.63
CA LEU A 519 -21.88 -26.09 21.80
C LEU A 519 -21.30 -24.72 22.18
N GLU A 520 -19.99 -24.53 22.03
CA GLU A 520 -19.33 -23.24 22.25
C GLU A 520 -19.67 -22.26 21.13
N LEU A 521 -19.76 -22.75 19.89
CA LEU A 521 -20.21 -21.98 18.74
C LEU A 521 -21.61 -21.41 18.92
N ARG A 522 -22.55 -22.23 19.42
CA ARG A 522 -23.91 -21.77 19.71
C ARG A 522 -23.92 -20.68 20.80
N ARG A 523 -23.02 -20.74 21.78
CA ARG A 523 -22.86 -19.69 22.81
C ARG A 523 -22.24 -18.42 22.24
N ALA A 524 -21.15 -18.52 21.47
CA ALA A 524 -20.49 -17.39 20.84
C ALA A 524 -21.42 -16.67 19.84
N MET A 525 -22.20 -17.42 19.05
CA MET A 525 -23.18 -16.83 18.12
C MET A 525 -24.30 -16.06 18.82
N ARG A 526 -24.77 -16.50 20.00
CA ARG A 526 -25.74 -15.74 20.81
C ARG A 526 -25.19 -14.39 21.28
N VAL A 527 -23.92 -14.36 21.68
CA VAL A 527 -23.25 -13.12 22.11
C VAL A 527 -23.01 -12.17 20.92
N ILE A 528 -22.67 -12.71 19.75
CA ILE A 528 -22.36 -11.91 18.55
C ILE A 528 -23.63 -11.36 17.87
N HIS A 529 -24.73 -12.13 17.82
CA HIS A 529 -25.98 -11.70 17.17
C HIS A 529 -26.95 -10.99 18.12
N GLY A 530 -26.64 -10.92 19.42
CA GLY A 530 -27.49 -10.36 20.45
C GLY A 530 -28.71 -11.25 20.73
N ASP A 531 -29.08 -11.37 22.01
CA ASP A 531 -30.38 -11.95 22.37
C ASP A 531 -31.49 -11.09 21.77
N SER A 532 -32.10 -11.53 20.68
CA SER A 532 -33.38 -10.99 20.21
C SER A 532 -34.55 -11.32 21.14
N GLU A 533 -34.29 -11.91 22.32
CA GLU A 533 -35.29 -12.29 23.33
C GLU A 533 -34.92 -11.86 24.77
N GLY A 534 -34.09 -10.82 24.94
CA GLY A 534 -33.88 -10.19 26.25
C GLY A 534 -34.86 -9.04 26.48
N LEU A 535 -35.67 -9.08 27.56
CA LEU A 535 -36.53 -7.94 27.93
C LEU A 535 -35.67 -6.67 28.13
N SER A 536 -36.03 -5.60 27.41
CA SER A 536 -35.44 -4.26 27.55
C SER A 536 -35.37 -3.82 29.01
N GLY A 537 -34.29 -3.12 29.41
CA GLY A 537 -34.13 -2.57 30.76
C GLY A 537 -35.32 -1.71 31.23
N GLY A 538 -36.07 -1.12 30.29
CA GLY A 538 -37.34 -0.42 30.58
C GLY A 538 -38.49 -1.37 30.95
N ALA A 539 -38.52 -2.58 30.38
CA ALA A 539 -39.53 -3.59 30.71
C ALA A 539 -39.23 -4.30 32.05
N ALA A 540 -37.95 -4.49 32.38
CA ALA A 540 -37.53 -4.96 33.71
C ALA A 540 -37.87 -3.94 34.82
N ALA A 541 -37.63 -2.65 34.57
CA ALA A 541 -38.03 -1.57 35.47
C ALA A 541 -39.57 -1.43 35.59
N GLY A 542 -40.30 -1.62 34.48
CA GLY A 542 -41.76 -1.60 34.45
C GLY A 542 -42.40 -2.75 35.24
N LEU A 543 -41.84 -3.97 35.15
CA LEU A 543 -42.32 -5.13 35.91
C LEU A 543 -42.06 -4.99 37.42
N THR A 544 -40.90 -4.45 37.80
CA THR A 544 -40.57 -4.21 39.21
C THR A 544 -41.42 -3.10 39.83
N LEU A 545 -41.72 -2.03 39.08
CA LEU A 545 -42.67 -1.00 39.50
C LEU A 545 -44.11 -1.52 39.56
N GLY A 546 -44.54 -2.34 38.59
CA GLY A 546 -45.87 -2.93 38.57
C GLY A 546 -46.11 -3.88 39.75
N VAL A 547 -45.14 -4.73 40.06
CA VAL A 547 -45.21 -5.67 41.19
C VAL A 547 -45.20 -4.92 42.52
N THR A 548 -44.39 -3.87 42.68
CA THR A 548 -44.35 -3.09 43.93
C THR A 548 -45.65 -2.30 44.17
N VAL A 549 -46.26 -1.73 43.13
CA VAL A 549 -47.57 -1.06 43.23
C VAL A 549 -48.69 -2.06 43.53
N ALA A 550 -48.68 -3.24 42.90
CA ALA A 550 -49.64 -4.29 43.19
C ALA A 550 -49.52 -4.78 44.64
N LEU A 551 -48.29 -4.98 45.14
CA LEU A 551 -48.04 -5.37 46.53
C LEU A 551 -48.55 -4.31 47.51
N ALA A 552 -48.28 -3.03 47.23
CA ALA A 552 -48.77 -1.92 48.06
C ALA A 552 -50.30 -1.84 48.07
N GLY A 553 -50.96 -2.11 46.93
CA GLY A 553 -52.41 -2.21 46.84
C GLY A 553 -53.00 -3.34 47.67
N VAL A 554 -52.39 -4.53 47.61
CA VAL A 554 -52.82 -5.70 48.39
C VAL A 554 -52.65 -5.47 49.89
N ILE A 555 -51.53 -4.86 50.32
CA ILE A 555 -51.30 -4.52 51.72
C ILE A 555 -52.33 -3.49 52.20
N SER A 556 -52.65 -2.49 51.37
CA SER A 556 -53.65 -1.48 51.70
C SER A 556 -55.06 -2.06 51.84
N LEU A 557 -55.43 -3.01 50.96
CA LEU A 557 -56.69 -3.75 51.03
C LEU A 557 -56.76 -4.66 52.26
N ALA A 558 -55.66 -5.32 52.64
CA ALA A 558 -55.57 -6.12 53.86
C ALA A 558 -55.77 -5.27 55.12
N ILE A 559 -55.14 -4.08 55.17
CA ILE A 559 -55.32 -3.12 56.28
C ILE A 559 -56.76 -2.58 56.33
N TYR A 560 -57.36 -2.29 55.18
CA TYR A 560 -58.76 -1.86 55.10
C TYR A 560 -59.74 -2.96 55.55
N GLY A 561 -59.51 -4.21 55.14
CA GLY A 561 -60.26 -5.38 55.57
C GLY A 561 -60.16 -5.63 57.08
N ALA A 562 -58.95 -5.53 57.65
CA ALA A 562 -58.73 -5.66 59.09
C ALA A 562 -59.42 -4.54 59.90
N ARG A 563 -59.42 -3.29 59.40
CA ARG A 563 -60.15 -2.17 60.01
C ARG A 563 -61.66 -2.33 59.91
N LYS A 564 -62.18 -2.88 58.80
CA LYS A 564 -63.62 -3.16 58.62
C LYS A 564 -64.10 -4.32 59.51
N SER A 565 -63.26 -5.33 59.73
CA SER A 565 -63.56 -6.43 60.67
C SER A 565 -63.56 -5.97 62.14
N ARG A 566 -62.71 -4.99 62.51
CA ARG A 566 -62.77 -4.35 63.84
C ARG A 566 -64.02 -3.48 64.07
N LYS A 567 -64.65 -2.95 63.02
CA LYS A 567 -65.91 -2.18 63.12
C LYS A 567 -67.17 -3.04 63.29
N ARG A 568 -67.14 -4.34 62.94
CA ARG A 568 -68.26 -5.28 63.17
C ARG A 568 -68.28 -5.92 64.55
N GLY A 569 -67.19 -5.83 65.32
CA GLY A 569 -67.12 -6.30 66.71
C GLY A 569 -67.69 -5.34 67.76
N TYR A 570 -68.09 -4.12 67.37
CA TYR A 570 -68.58 -3.07 68.27
C TYR A 570 -70.10 -2.81 68.18
N GLN A 571 -70.85 -3.61 67.41
CA GLN A 571 -72.31 -3.46 67.24
C GLN A 571 -73.15 -4.45 68.07
N ALA A 572 -72.56 -5.19 69.02
CA ALA A 572 -73.28 -6.14 69.89
C ALA A 572 -73.28 -5.74 71.38
N LEU A 573 -72.82 -4.53 71.73
CA LEU A 573 -72.81 -4.01 73.12
C LEU A 573 -73.58 -2.68 73.25
N GLN A 574 -74.57 -2.47 72.36
CA GLN A 574 -75.34 -1.23 72.26
C GLN A 574 -76.86 -1.48 72.30
N ASP A 575 -77.30 -2.56 72.95
CA ASP A 575 -78.72 -2.81 73.30
C ASP A 575 -78.98 -2.82 74.82
N GLU A 576 -77.97 -2.55 75.66
CA GLU A 576 -78.14 -2.54 77.13
C GLU A 576 -77.77 -1.19 77.74
N LYS A 577 -78.30 -0.09 77.18
CA LYS A 577 -78.29 1.22 77.86
C LYS A 577 -79.34 2.21 77.32
N GLN A 578 -80.53 1.71 77.01
CA GLN A 578 -81.77 2.50 77.02
C GLN A 578 -82.55 2.24 78.31
N SER A 579 -81.95 2.58 79.44
CA SER A 579 -82.70 2.93 80.65
C SER A 579 -81.77 3.73 81.57
N LEU A 580 -82.34 4.73 82.23
CA LEU A 580 -81.70 5.63 83.21
C LEU A 580 -80.99 6.84 82.59
N ALA A 581 -81.86 7.73 82.12
CA ALA A 581 -81.67 9.15 82.07
C ALA A 581 -81.37 9.77 83.45
N ALA A 582 -80.91 11.02 83.35
CA ALA A 582 -81.11 12.14 84.28
C ALA A 582 -79.97 12.47 85.25
N GLY A 583 -79.65 13.76 85.28
CA GLY A 583 -79.17 14.43 86.47
C GLY A 583 -77.83 15.13 86.33
N ALA A 584 -77.85 16.31 85.71
CA ALA A 584 -76.81 17.31 85.90
C ALA A 584 -76.84 17.84 87.34
N ALA A 585 -75.65 18.13 87.88
CA ALA A 585 -75.24 19.43 88.43
C ALA A 585 -74.56 19.39 89.82
N VAL A 586 -73.41 20.08 89.89
CA VAL A 586 -72.94 20.96 90.97
C VAL A 586 -72.39 20.29 92.26
N ASN A 587 -71.08 20.42 92.51
CA ASN A 587 -70.51 21.39 93.47
C ASN A 587 -68.98 21.29 93.53
N GLY A 588 -68.34 22.43 93.80
CA GLY A 588 -66.91 22.55 94.05
C GLY A 588 -66.56 22.59 95.53
N ASP A 589 -65.28 22.37 95.77
CA ASP A 589 -64.41 22.82 96.88
C ASP A 589 -63.17 21.89 96.82
N ALA A 590 -61.98 22.16 97.33
CA ALA A 590 -61.21 23.35 97.67
C ALA A 590 -59.92 22.77 98.29
N LEU A 591 -58.79 23.46 98.07
CA LEU A 591 -57.65 23.56 98.98
C LEU A 591 -56.75 22.32 99.28
N ASP A 592 -55.48 22.57 98.97
CA ASP A 592 -54.35 22.58 99.91
C ASP A 592 -53.21 21.55 99.80
N GLN A 593 -52.02 22.16 99.65
CA GLN A 593 -50.73 21.86 100.28
C GLN A 593 -49.90 20.67 99.75
N GLU A 594 -48.83 20.87 98.98
CA GLU A 594 -47.47 21.38 99.28
C GLU A 594 -46.46 20.27 99.68
N ARG A 595 -45.40 20.21 98.86
CA ARG A 595 -43.96 19.98 99.16
C ARG A 595 -43.34 18.57 99.36
N ALA A 596 -42.21 18.47 98.65
CA ALA A 596 -40.87 17.98 99.06
C ALA A 596 -40.60 16.46 99.04
N GLN A 597 -39.39 15.93 98.76
CA GLN A 597 -38.16 16.34 98.04
C GLN A 597 -37.20 15.12 98.09
N SER A 598 -36.40 14.92 97.02
CA SER A 598 -35.07 14.25 96.96
C SER A 598 -34.91 12.72 97.14
N PRO A 599 -33.77 12.10 96.73
CA PRO A 599 -32.58 12.62 96.02
C PRO A 599 -32.37 11.93 94.63
N ALA A 600 -31.43 12.28 93.75
CA ALA A 600 -30.17 13.01 93.84
C ALA A 600 -29.90 13.80 92.54
#